data_AF-A0A2D7J7N4-F1
#
_entry.id   AF-A0A2D7J7N4-F1
#
_cell.length_a   1.000
_cell.length_b   1.000
_cell.length_c   1.000
_cell.angle_alpha   90.00
_cell.angle_beta   90.00
_cell.angle_gamma   90.00
#
_symmetry.space_group_name_H-M   'P 1'
#
loop_
_entity.id
_entity.type
_entity.pdbx_description
1 polymer ?
#
loop_
_entity_poly.entity_id
_entity_poly.type
_entity_poly.pdbx_seq_one_letter_code
_entity_poly.pdbx_strand_id
1 'polypeptide(L)'
;MTSATSKTPPKKNRGQSAGPPPLRDSAAEAIAHFLSTLDGEACSDLYDMVLQEVEEPLLRAVLDYTQQNQSHASAMLGLNRGTLRKKLRQYGLLAEPVPTKRKRGTRPAGNPRPQRPTKRRT
;
A
#
# COMPACT_ATOMS: atom_id res chain seq x y z
N MET A 1 -4.87 24.07 -54.78
CA MET A 1 -6.13 24.29 -54.04
C MET A 1 -6.21 23.23 -52.96
N THR A 2 -5.89 23.60 -51.73
CA THR A 2 -5.69 22.70 -50.58
C THR A 2 -6.98 22.58 -49.77
N SER A 3 -7.57 21.39 -49.73
CA SER A 3 -8.74 21.07 -48.92
C SER A 3 -8.34 20.81 -47.47
N ALA A 4 -8.79 21.68 -46.56
CA ALA A 4 -8.60 21.57 -45.12
C ALA A 4 -9.55 20.51 -44.52
N THR A 5 -8.99 19.49 -43.87
CA THR A 5 -9.73 18.57 -42.99
C THR A 5 -10.00 19.27 -41.65
N SER A 6 -11.25 19.60 -41.38
CA SER A 6 -11.70 20.10 -40.08
C SER A 6 -11.71 18.96 -39.05
N LYS A 7 -10.66 18.87 -38.24
CA LYS A 7 -10.63 18.01 -37.05
C LYS A 7 -11.37 18.71 -35.91
N THR A 8 -12.67 18.46 -35.79
CA THR A 8 -13.51 18.95 -34.69
C THR A 8 -13.00 18.40 -33.35
N PRO A 9 -12.78 19.23 -32.31
CA PRO A 9 -12.39 18.74 -30.99
C PRO A 9 -13.60 18.09 -30.29
N PRO A 10 -13.39 17.07 -29.43
CA PRO A 10 -14.50 16.43 -28.71
C PRO A 10 -15.11 17.43 -27.71
N LYS A 11 -16.42 17.64 -27.84
CA LYS A 11 -17.25 18.41 -26.88
C LYS A 11 -17.14 17.75 -25.49
N LYS A 12 -16.47 18.41 -24.55
CA LYS A 12 -16.52 18.06 -23.12
C LYS A 12 -17.95 18.24 -22.63
N ASN A 13 -18.63 17.12 -22.37
CA ASN A 13 -20.02 17.08 -21.95
C ASN A 13 -20.14 17.81 -20.59
N ARG A 14 -20.67 19.04 -20.58
CA ARG A 14 -20.93 19.84 -19.37
C ARG A 14 -22.20 19.33 -18.65
N GLY A 15 -22.27 18.03 -18.41
CA GLY A 15 -23.22 17.44 -17.47
C GLY A 15 -22.53 17.33 -16.13
N GLN A 16 -22.84 18.25 -15.22
CA GLN A 16 -22.37 18.23 -13.84
C GLN A 16 -22.87 16.94 -13.18
N SER A 17 -21.99 15.96 -12.98
CA SER A 17 -22.24 14.86 -12.06
C SER A 17 -22.03 15.39 -10.64
N ALA A 18 -23.05 15.28 -9.79
CA ALA A 18 -23.07 15.78 -8.40
C ALA A 18 -22.11 15.04 -7.43
N GLY A 19 -21.05 14.41 -7.94
CA GLY A 19 -20.08 13.64 -7.16
C GLY A 19 -18.65 13.94 -7.61
N PRO A 20 -17.65 13.52 -6.79
CA PRO A 20 -16.25 13.69 -7.14
C PRO A 20 -15.96 13.00 -8.49
N PRO A 21 -15.09 13.58 -9.33
CA PRO A 21 -14.71 12.96 -10.59
C PRO A 21 -14.11 11.56 -10.35
N PRO A 22 -14.22 10.66 -11.33
CA PRO A 22 -13.59 9.35 -11.25
C PRO A 22 -12.11 9.48 -10.88
N LEU A 23 -11.60 8.57 -10.03
CA LEU A 23 -10.22 8.61 -9.55
C LEU A 23 -9.19 8.75 -10.69
N ARG A 24 -9.47 8.09 -11.82
CA ARG A 24 -8.65 8.17 -13.03
C ARG A 24 -8.53 9.60 -13.57
N ASP A 25 -9.64 10.32 -13.60
CA ASP A 25 -9.69 11.68 -14.13
C ASP A 25 -9.02 12.66 -13.17
N SER A 26 -9.27 12.52 -11.86
CA SER A 26 -8.59 13.29 -10.81
C SER A 26 -7.08 13.09 -10.83
N ALA A 27 -6.61 11.85 -10.97
CA ALA A 27 -5.19 11.53 -11.07
C ALA A 27 -4.57 12.12 -12.34
N ALA A 28 -5.26 12.02 -13.49
CA ALA A 28 -4.78 12.59 -14.74
C ALA A 28 -4.64 14.12 -14.66
N GLU A 29 -5.60 14.80 -14.05
CA GLU A 29 -5.55 16.25 -13.83
C GLU A 29 -4.40 16.65 -12.91
N ALA A 30 -4.22 15.94 -11.78
CA ALA A 30 -3.13 16.21 -10.85
C ALA A 30 -1.74 15.98 -11.46
N ILE A 31 -1.55 14.89 -12.21
CA ILE A 31 -0.28 14.58 -12.88
C ILE A 31 0.01 15.61 -13.98
N ALA A 32 -0.99 15.98 -14.79
CA ALA A 32 -0.82 16.99 -15.82
C ALA A 32 -0.42 18.34 -15.23
N HIS A 33 -1.05 18.73 -14.11
CA HIS A 33 -0.68 19.94 -13.38
C HIS A 33 0.77 19.86 -12.87
N PHE A 34 1.15 18.76 -12.19
CA PHE A 34 2.51 18.57 -11.70
C PHE A 34 3.57 18.67 -12.80
N LEU A 35 3.32 18.01 -13.94
CA LEU A 35 4.22 18.07 -15.11
C LEU A 35 4.30 19.47 -15.72
N SER A 36 3.21 20.26 -15.66
CA SER A 36 3.23 21.65 -16.13
C SER A 36 4.04 22.58 -15.22
N THR A 37 4.16 22.25 -13.94
CA THR A 37 4.94 23.04 -12.95
C THR A 37 6.44 22.72 -12.98
N LEU A 38 6.85 21.60 -13.60
CA LEU A 38 8.24 21.18 -13.65
C LEU A 38 9.13 22.09 -14.54
N ASP A 39 8.55 22.96 -15.38
CA ASP A 39 9.26 24.00 -16.16
C ASP A 39 10.56 23.53 -16.87
N GLY A 40 10.63 22.25 -17.25
CA GLY A 40 11.78 21.66 -17.97
C GLY A 40 12.88 21.05 -17.09
N GLU A 41 12.70 21.03 -15.76
CA GLU A 41 13.60 20.34 -14.84
C GLU A 41 13.51 18.82 -15.00
N ALA A 42 14.66 18.14 -14.93
CA ALA A 42 14.72 16.69 -15.01
C ALA A 42 14.22 16.06 -13.71
N CYS A 43 12.99 15.55 -13.72
CA CYS A 43 12.45 14.75 -12.63
C CYS A 43 12.83 13.28 -12.81
N SER A 44 13.70 12.74 -11.95
CA SER A 44 13.91 11.30 -11.82
C SER A 44 12.86 10.69 -10.87
N ASP A 45 12.56 9.40 -11.04
CA ASP A 45 11.74 8.62 -10.10
C ASP A 45 10.29 9.08 -9.92
N LEU A 46 9.74 9.81 -10.89
CA LEU A 46 8.34 10.26 -10.92
C LEU A 46 7.35 9.12 -10.65
N TYR A 47 7.63 7.93 -11.21
CA TYR A 47 6.79 6.76 -11.04
C TYR A 47 6.68 6.35 -9.57
N ASP A 48 7.81 6.24 -8.87
CA ASP A 48 7.83 5.82 -7.46
C ASP A 48 7.22 6.90 -6.56
N MET A 49 7.47 8.18 -6.86
CA MET A 49 6.87 9.30 -6.13
C MET A 49 5.34 9.30 -6.26
N VAL A 50 4.79 9.20 -7.47
CA VAL A 50 3.34 9.13 -7.69
C VAL A 50 2.74 7.87 -7.05
N LEU A 51 3.45 6.74 -7.15
CA LEU A 51 3.00 5.50 -6.54
C LEU A 51 2.91 5.61 -5.02
N GLN A 52 3.87 6.27 -4.36
CA GLN A 52 3.85 6.49 -2.91
C GLN A 52 2.67 7.36 -2.48
N GLU A 53 2.43 8.47 -3.19
CA GLU A 53 1.31 9.40 -2.94
C GLU A 53 -0.06 8.73 -3.06
N VAL A 54 -0.18 7.70 -3.90
CA VAL A 54 -1.45 6.95 -4.08
C VAL A 54 -1.55 5.75 -3.12
N GLU A 55 -0.45 5.04 -2.90
CA GLU A 55 -0.45 3.83 -2.08
C GLU A 55 -0.67 4.12 -0.59
N GLU A 56 -0.06 5.17 -0.03
CA GLU A 56 -0.25 5.51 1.39
C GLU A 56 -1.72 5.74 1.76
N PRO A 57 -2.48 6.64 1.09
CA PRO A 57 -3.88 6.88 1.44
C PRO A 57 -4.75 5.65 1.17
N LEU A 58 -4.44 4.86 0.15
CA LEU A 58 -5.13 3.59 -0.11
C LEU A 58 -4.96 2.62 1.07
N LEU A 59 -3.72 2.39 1.51
CA LEU A 59 -3.43 1.47 2.60
C LEU A 59 -4.04 1.93 3.92
N ARG A 60 -3.98 3.24 4.19
CA ARG A 60 -4.60 3.84 5.38
C ARG A 60 -6.11 3.67 5.37
N ALA A 61 -6.78 4.02 4.27
CA ALA A 61 -8.23 3.90 4.15
C ALA A 61 -8.70 2.45 4.33
N VAL A 62 -7.99 1.48 3.76
CA VAL A 62 -8.33 0.06 3.96
C VAL A 62 -8.06 -0.40 5.39
N LEU A 63 -6.95 0.02 6.01
CA LEU A 63 -6.71 -0.31 7.41
C LEU A 63 -7.79 0.24 8.33
N ASP A 64 -8.22 1.48 8.11
CA ASP A 64 -9.29 2.12 8.89
C ASP A 64 -10.62 1.40 8.65
N TYR A 65 -10.96 1.08 7.40
CA TYR A 65 -12.15 0.31 7.05
C TYR A 65 -12.17 -1.09 7.68
N THR A 66 -11.02 -1.73 7.76
CA THR A 66 -10.87 -3.08 8.35
C THR A 66 -10.55 -3.07 9.85
N GLN A 67 -10.64 -1.90 10.51
CA GLN A 67 -10.35 -1.74 11.94
C GLN A 67 -8.98 -2.30 12.34
N GLN A 68 -7.96 -2.01 11.54
CA GLN A 68 -6.58 -2.48 11.72
C GLN A 68 -6.38 -4.00 11.58
N ASN A 69 -7.37 -4.73 11.04
CA ASN A 69 -7.26 -6.17 10.76
C ASN A 69 -6.47 -6.43 9.46
N GLN A 70 -5.15 -6.56 9.59
CA GLN A 70 -4.25 -6.80 8.45
C GLN A 70 -4.58 -8.05 7.63
N SER A 71 -5.16 -9.09 8.24
CA SER A 71 -5.57 -10.30 7.52
C SER A 71 -6.75 -10.02 6.58
N HIS A 72 -7.70 -9.19 7.03
CA HIS A 72 -8.83 -8.77 6.23
C HIS A 72 -8.42 -7.74 5.18
N ALA A 73 -7.58 -6.76 5.55
CA ALA A 73 -7.03 -5.76 4.64
C ALA A 73 -6.24 -6.39 3.48
N SER A 74 -5.39 -7.38 3.76
CA SER A 74 -4.61 -8.08 2.73
C SER A 74 -5.50 -8.86 1.76
N ALA A 75 -6.56 -9.51 2.26
CA ALA A 75 -7.54 -10.18 1.40
C ALA A 75 -8.31 -9.17 0.52
N MET A 76 -8.71 -8.04 1.09
CA MET A 76 -9.42 -6.97 0.37
C MET A 76 -8.57 -6.32 -0.72
N LEU A 77 -7.29 -6.06 -0.43
CA LEU A 77 -6.33 -5.48 -1.37
C LEU A 77 -5.80 -6.52 -2.39
N GLY A 78 -6.09 -7.81 -2.21
CA GLY A 78 -5.52 -8.88 -3.04
C GLY A 78 -4.01 -9.05 -2.87
N LEU A 79 -3.45 -8.61 -1.74
CA LEU A 79 -2.02 -8.68 -1.46
C LEU A 79 -1.70 -9.88 -0.57
N ASN A 80 -0.53 -10.47 -0.76
CA ASN A 80 0.02 -11.36 0.26
C ASN A 80 0.25 -10.56 1.55
N ARG A 81 -0.09 -11.13 2.72
CA ARG A 81 0.17 -10.55 4.06
C ARG A 81 1.59 -10.06 4.24
N GLY A 82 2.58 -10.80 3.71
CA GLY A 82 3.99 -10.41 3.77
C GLY A 82 4.26 -9.10 3.02
N THR A 83 3.65 -8.94 1.84
CA THR A 83 3.74 -7.72 1.02
C THR A 83 3.03 -6.55 1.69
N LEU A 84 1.80 -6.75 2.19
CA LEU A 84 1.06 -5.73 2.92
C LEU A 84 1.90 -5.21 4.10
N ARG A 85 2.43 -6.11 4.93
CA ARG A 85 3.24 -5.73 6.10
C ARG A 85 4.51 -4.96 5.73
N LYS A 86 5.17 -5.29 4.61
CA LYS A 86 6.31 -4.52 4.11
C LYS A 86 5.88 -3.10 3.73
N LYS A 87 4.81 -2.95 2.96
CA LYS A 87 4.27 -1.64 2.56
C LYS A 87 3.83 -0.82 3.77
N LEU A 88 3.14 -1.41 4.74
CA LEU A 88 2.74 -0.69 5.95
C LEU A 88 3.92 -0.17 6.78
N ARG A 89 5.07 -0.85 6.78
CA ARG A 89 6.30 -0.32 7.41
C ARG A 89 6.91 0.82 6.60
N GLN A 90 6.93 0.68 5.28
CA GLN A 90 7.46 1.71 4.37
C GLN A 90 6.74 3.05 4.58
N TYR A 91 5.42 3.02 4.77
CA TYR A 91 4.60 4.23 5.02
C TYR A 91 4.41 4.56 6.51
N GLY A 92 5.12 3.91 7.43
CA GLY A 92 5.01 4.21 8.87
C GLY A 92 3.63 3.93 9.49
N LEU A 93 2.79 3.13 8.83
CA LEU A 93 1.44 2.76 9.27
C LEU A 93 1.44 1.61 10.29
N LEU A 94 2.60 1.01 10.56
CA LEU A 94 2.80 0.08 11.66
C LEU A 94 3.57 0.80 12.76
N ALA A 95 3.06 0.71 13.99
CA ALA A 95 3.87 1.01 15.16
C ALA A 95 5.14 0.15 15.08
N GLU A 96 6.27 0.77 14.80
CA GLU A 96 7.57 0.13 14.93
C GLU A 96 7.61 -0.45 16.34
N PRO A 97 7.88 -1.76 16.51
CA PRO A 97 8.11 -2.27 17.84
C PRO A 97 9.37 -1.55 18.33
N VAL A 98 9.18 -0.56 19.22
CA VAL A 98 10.26 -0.03 20.04
C VAL A 98 11.03 -1.26 20.52
N PRO A 99 12.36 -1.34 20.33
CA PRO A 99 13.13 -2.47 20.81
C PRO A 99 13.03 -2.48 22.33
N THR A 100 11.99 -3.12 22.85
CA THR A 100 11.85 -3.38 24.27
C THR A 100 13.05 -4.26 24.57
N LYS A 101 14.02 -3.72 25.30
CA LYS A 101 15.14 -4.49 25.83
C LYS A 101 14.53 -5.62 26.64
N ARG A 102 14.28 -6.76 26.00
CA ARG A 102 13.86 -7.99 26.67
C ARG A 102 15.03 -8.33 27.59
N LYS A 103 14.92 -8.00 28.87
CA LYS A 103 15.76 -8.57 29.93
C LYS A 103 15.71 -10.07 29.67
N ARG A 104 16.84 -10.64 29.25
CA ARG A 104 17.00 -12.09 29.13
C ARG A 104 16.70 -12.66 30.51
N GLY A 105 15.46 -13.10 30.71
CA GLY A 105 15.10 -13.89 31.87
C GLY A 105 15.93 -15.15 31.81
N THR A 106 16.72 -15.39 32.84
CA THR A 106 17.42 -16.66 33.08
C THR A 106 16.43 -17.79 32.82
N ARG A 107 16.68 -18.61 31.79
CA ARG A 107 15.94 -19.87 31.60
C ARG A 107 16.23 -20.73 32.84
N PRO A 108 15.23 -21.13 33.65
CA PRO A 108 15.48 -22.13 34.67
C PRO A 108 15.90 -23.43 33.97
N ALA A 109 16.95 -24.06 34.51
CA ALA A 109 17.50 -25.31 34.01
C ALA A 109 16.41 -26.39 33.95
N GLY A 110 16.47 -27.23 32.91
CA GLY A 110 15.39 -28.10 32.49
C GLY A 110 14.86 -29.08 33.54
N ASN A 111 13.56 -29.35 33.46
CA ASN A 111 12.98 -30.54 34.04
C ASN A 111 13.48 -31.77 33.24
N PRO A 112 14.04 -32.81 33.87
CA PRO A 112 14.46 -34.00 33.16
C PRO A 112 13.26 -34.71 32.53
N ARG A 113 13.42 -35.08 31.26
CA ARG A 113 12.43 -35.78 30.45
C ARG A 113 12.18 -37.18 31.06
N PRO A 114 10.94 -37.60 31.34
CA PRO A 114 10.69 -38.92 31.90
C PRO A 114 11.06 -40.01 30.87
N GLN A 115 11.90 -40.96 31.28
CA GLN A 115 12.26 -42.11 30.44
C GLN A 115 11.04 -43.00 30.24
N ARG A 116 10.70 -43.28 28.97
CA ARG A 116 9.65 -44.25 28.61
C ARG A 116 10.17 -45.66 28.90
N PRO A 117 9.43 -46.51 29.64
CA PRO A 117 9.85 -47.88 29.89
C PRO A 117 9.77 -48.72 28.61
N THR A 118 10.88 -49.30 28.20
CA THR A 118 10.94 -50.31 27.13
C THR A 118 10.39 -51.62 27.68
N LYS A 119 9.21 -52.04 27.20
CA LYS A 119 8.66 -53.36 27.55
C LYS A 119 9.58 -54.44 26.94
N ARG A 120 10.25 -55.21 27.80
CA ARG A 120 10.88 -56.49 27.42
C ARG A 120 9.76 -57.45 27.04
N ARG A 121 9.78 -57.89 25.80
CA ARG A 121 8.93 -58.95 25.26
C ARG A 121 9.65 -60.27 25.54
N THR A 122 9.07 -61.09 26.41
CA THR A 122 9.31 -62.54 26.47
C THR A 122 8.66 -63.22 25.27
#